data_AF-A0A954RTI2-F1
#
_entry.id   AF-A0A954RTI2-F1
#
_cell.length_a   1.000
_cell.length_b   1.000
_cell.length_c   1.000
_cell.angle_alpha   90.00
_cell.angle_beta   90.00
_cell.angle_gamma   90.00
#
_symmetry.space_group_name_H-M   'P 1'
#
loop_
_entity.id
_entity.type
_entity.pdbx_description
1 polymer ?
#
loop_
_entity_poly.entity_id
_entity_poly.type
_entity_poly.pdbx_seq_one_letter_code
_entity_poly.pdbx_strand_id
1 'polypeptide(L)'
;MFTFGREHEKKCAAHYLRDKRQVGMIEDVIDAVHDVLEGKRLIDDVRSSFATAFSEGGSGVWEQTASWMTKLAGEHPELLSEWQWLAAHKNAMVRFRVACCLNDMPYSLATEIGQQLMSDRGTKVRTMAAARLEEIAGEQSDTRETSSQSVLKSQSTPRSP
;
A
#
# COMPACT_ATOMS: atom_id res chain seq x y z
N MET A 1 9.86 6.58 9.33
CA MET A 1 10.27 5.95 8.06
C MET A 1 11.76 6.17 7.89
N PHE A 2 12.55 5.10 7.70
CA PHE A 2 13.98 5.23 7.37
C PHE A 2 14.14 5.11 5.85
N THR A 3 14.72 6.10 5.20
CA THR A 3 15.16 6.02 3.80
C THR A 3 16.68 5.98 3.78
N PHE A 4 17.29 5.21 2.87
CA PHE A 4 18.75 5.16 2.75
C PHE A 4 19.34 6.37 2.02
N GLY A 5 18.47 7.27 1.56
CA GLY A 5 18.80 8.49 0.81
C GLY A 5 18.33 8.39 -0.65
N ARG A 6 17.86 9.53 -1.20
CA ARG A 6 17.27 9.66 -2.53
C ARG A 6 18.06 8.93 -3.63
N GLU A 7 19.35 9.20 -3.73
CA GLU A 7 20.22 8.61 -4.77
C GLU A 7 20.47 7.12 -4.57
N HIS A 8 20.41 6.62 -3.34
CA HIS A 8 20.53 5.19 -3.07
C HIS A 8 19.26 4.46 -3.52
N GLU A 9 18.09 4.98 -3.15
CA GLU A 9 16.78 4.43 -3.52
C GLU A 9 16.62 4.37 -5.05
N LYS A 10 17.02 5.44 -5.77
CA LYS A 10 17.00 5.47 -7.24
C LYS A 10 17.89 4.39 -7.86
N LYS A 11 19.13 4.25 -7.36
CA LYS A 11 20.06 3.21 -7.85
C LYS A 11 19.51 1.80 -7.63
N CYS A 12 18.90 1.57 -6.46
CA CYS A 12 18.24 0.31 -6.17
C CYS A 12 17.09 0.07 -7.15
N ALA A 13 16.19 1.04 -7.34
CA ALA A 13 15.07 0.92 -8.26
C ALA A 13 15.51 0.66 -9.72
N ALA A 14 16.58 1.32 -10.17
CA ALA A 14 17.19 1.13 -11.48
C ALA A 14 17.79 -0.27 -11.68
N HIS A 15 18.19 -0.96 -10.62
CA HIS A 15 18.68 -2.33 -10.70
C HIS A 15 17.56 -3.35 -10.91
N TYR A 16 16.36 -3.10 -10.38
CA TYR A 16 15.22 -4.00 -10.50
C TYR A 16 14.45 -3.83 -11.81
N LEU A 17 14.50 -2.64 -12.42
CA LEU A 17 13.79 -2.32 -13.67
C LEU A 17 14.74 -2.32 -14.87
N ARG A 18 14.46 -3.16 -15.87
CA ARG A 18 15.26 -3.25 -17.10
C ARG A 18 14.90 -2.19 -18.14
N ASP A 19 13.70 -1.62 -18.06
CA ASP A 19 13.20 -0.62 -18.99
C ASP A 19 13.49 0.79 -18.47
N LYS A 20 14.28 1.56 -19.22
CA LYS A 20 14.66 2.94 -18.86
C LYS A 20 13.47 3.87 -18.65
N ARG A 21 12.36 3.67 -19.37
CA ARG A 21 11.13 4.47 -19.16
C ARG A 21 10.52 4.16 -17.79
N GLN A 22 10.52 2.89 -17.40
CA GLN A 22 10.01 2.48 -16.10
C GLN A 22 10.92 2.93 -14.95
N VAL A 23 12.25 2.93 -15.18
CA VAL A 23 13.21 3.54 -14.25
C VAL A 23 12.89 5.02 -14.03
N GLY A 24 12.70 5.80 -15.10
CA GLY A 24 12.33 7.22 -14.96
C GLY A 24 11.05 7.42 -14.16
N MET A 25 10.00 6.63 -14.41
CA MET A 25 8.75 6.72 -13.65
C MET A 25 8.93 6.47 -12.15
N ILE A 26 9.73 5.48 -11.76
CA ILE A 26 9.94 5.22 -10.33
C ILE A 26 10.88 6.24 -9.69
N GLU A 27 11.85 6.77 -10.45
CA GLU A 27 12.69 7.88 -9.99
C GLU A 27 11.86 9.14 -9.72
N ASP A 28 10.88 9.44 -10.57
CA ASP A 28 9.94 10.55 -10.36
C ASP A 28 9.09 10.36 -9.09
N VAL A 29 8.67 9.12 -8.81
CA VAL A 29 7.96 8.77 -7.56
C VAL A 29 8.87 8.97 -6.35
N ILE A 30 10.10 8.45 -6.40
CA ILE A 30 11.09 8.59 -5.32
C ILE A 30 11.39 10.07 -5.07
N ASP A 31 11.60 10.85 -6.13
CA ASP A 31 11.86 12.29 -6.01
C ASP A 31 10.69 13.04 -5.37
N ALA A 32 9.46 12.75 -5.81
CA ALA A 32 8.28 13.40 -5.26
C ALA A 32 8.10 13.07 -3.77
N VAL A 33 8.32 11.81 -3.38
CA VAL A 33 8.28 11.37 -1.97
C VAL A 33 9.34 12.08 -1.14
N HIS A 34 10.59 12.13 -1.61
CA HIS A 34 11.67 12.82 -0.91
C HIS A 34 11.43 14.33 -0.82
N ASP A 35 10.88 14.96 -1.87
CA ASP A 35 10.52 16.38 -1.85
C ASP A 35 9.47 16.69 -0.77
N VAL A 36 8.48 15.80 -0.56
CA VAL A 36 7.50 15.95 0.54
C VAL A 36 8.17 15.80 1.90
N LEU A 37 8.99 14.77 2.10
CA LEU A 37 9.69 14.54 3.38
C LEU A 37 10.65 15.68 3.75
N GLU A 38 11.25 16.31 2.73
CA GLU A 38 12.15 17.46 2.89
C GLU A 38 11.38 18.80 3.01
N GLY A 39 10.05 18.80 2.96
CA GLY A 39 9.21 19.99 3.04
C GLY A 39 9.30 20.91 1.81
N LYS A 40 9.79 20.39 0.68
CA LYS A 40 9.96 21.13 -0.58
C LYS A 40 8.70 21.16 -1.44
N ARG A 41 7.79 20.22 -1.23
CA ARG A 41 6.52 20.11 -1.96
C ARG A 41 5.37 19.79 -1.02
N LEU A 42 4.17 20.12 -1.46
CA LEU A 42 2.95 19.72 -0.77
C LEU A 42 2.61 18.26 -1.10
N ILE A 43 1.86 17.64 -0.21
CA ILE A 43 1.42 16.25 -0.36
C ILE A 43 0.54 16.07 -1.61
N ASP A 44 -0.25 17.08 -1.98
CA ASP A 44 -1.04 17.02 -3.21
C ASP A 44 -0.16 16.90 -4.48
N ASP A 45 1.11 17.30 -4.42
CA ASP A 45 2.02 17.24 -5.57
C ASP A 45 2.45 15.80 -5.90
N VAL A 46 2.43 14.87 -4.93
CA VAL A 46 2.81 13.46 -5.16
C VAL A 46 1.71 12.66 -5.86
N ARG A 47 0.45 13.12 -5.79
CA ARG A 47 -0.71 12.43 -6.39
C ARG A 47 -0.51 12.17 -7.88
N SER A 48 0.05 13.14 -8.60
CA SER A 48 0.28 13.04 -10.04
C SER A 48 1.29 11.93 -10.40
N SER A 49 2.37 11.83 -9.62
CA SER A 49 3.40 10.78 -9.79
C SER A 49 2.82 9.40 -9.49
N PHE A 50 2.07 9.26 -8.40
CA PHE A 50 1.41 7.98 -8.05
C PHE A 50 0.40 7.57 -9.12
N ALA A 51 -0.45 8.48 -9.56
CA ALA A 51 -1.44 8.22 -10.62
C ALA A 51 -0.78 7.72 -11.91
N THR A 52 0.31 8.38 -12.31
CA THR A 52 1.05 8.04 -13.53
C THR A 52 1.70 6.67 -13.41
N ALA A 53 2.40 6.40 -12.30
CA ALA A 53 3.02 5.11 -12.04
C ALA A 53 1.98 3.96 -11.98
N PHE A 54 0.83 4.19 -11.34
CA PHE A 54 -0.28 3.22 -11.30
C PHE A 54 -0.99 3.03 -12.64
N SER A 55 -0.98 4.03 -13.53
CA SER A 55 -1.67 3.94 -14.82
C SER A 55 -0.78 3.39 -15.93
N GLU A 56 0.48 3.81 -15.97
CA GLU A 56 1.40 3.56 -17.08
C GLU A 56 2.56 2.62 -16.73
N GLY A 57 2.87 2.48 -15.44
CA GLY A 57 3.97 1.65 -14.97
C GLY A 57 3.74 0.16 -15.19
N GLY A 58 4.81 -0.60 -15.40
CA GLY A 58 4.80 -2.06 -15.33
C GLY A 58 4.67 -2.57 -13.89
N SER A 59 4.67 -3.89 -13.70
CA SER A 59 4.54 -4.51 -12.36
C SER A 59 5.54 -3.95 -11.35
N GLY A 60 6.82 -3.94 -11.70
CA GLY A 60 7.84 -3.41 -10.82
C GLY A 60 7.69 -1.92 -10.48
N VAL A 61 7.03 -1.12 -11.32
CA VAL A 61 6.83 0.31 -11.03
C VAL A 61 5.67 0.50 -10.06
N TRP A 62 4.50 -0.05 -10.34
CA TRP A 62 3.32 0.20 -9.49
C TRP A 62 3.45 -0.50 -8.14
N GLU A 63 4.10 -1.68 -8.06
CA GLU A 63 4.36 -2.37 -6.79
C GLU A 63 5.31 -1.57 -5.90
N GLN A 64 6.40 -1.03 -6.46
CA GLN A 64 7.30 -0.15 -5.72
C GLN A 64 6.59 1.16 -5.32
N THR A 65 5.73 1.69 -6.19
CA THR A 65 4.93 2.89 -5.89
C THR A 65 3.98 2.63 -4.73
N ALA A 66 3.29 1.49 -4.70
CA ALA A 66 2.45 1.07 -3.59
C ALA A 66 3.24 1.01 -2.27
N SER A 67 4.44 0.41 -2.31
CA SER A 67 5.34 0.38 -1.14
C SER A 67 5.70 1.79 -0.66
N TRP A 68 6.03 2.72 -1.58
CA TRP A 68 6.30 4.12 -1.23
C TRP A 68 5.09 4.83 -0.64
N MET A 69 3.90 4.63 -1.21
CA MET A 69 2.65 5.20 -0.68
C MET A 69 2.39 4.73 0.74
N THR A 70 2.49 3.43 1.02
CA THR A 70 2.30 2.88 2.38
C THR A 70 3.32 3.43 3.36
N LYS A 71 4.59 3.50 2.97
CA LYS A 71 5.64 4.04 3.86
C LYS A 71 5.41 5.53 4.15
N LEU A 72 5.07 6.32 3.14
CA LEU A 72 4.82 7.76 3.30
C LEU A 72 3.55 8.03 4.10
N ALA A 73 2.51 7.21 3.94
CA ALA A 73 1.29 7.28 4.74
C ALA A 73 1.53 7.00 6.24
N GLY A 74 2.61 6.31 6.60
CA GLY A 74 3.03 6.13 7.99
C GLY A 74 3.47 7.43 8.67
N GLU A 75 4.00 8.39 7.91
CA GLU A 75 4.38 9.73 8.39
C GLU A 75 3.28 10.77 8.14
N HIS A 76 2.51 10.58 7.06
CA HIS A 76 1.47 11.48 6.57
C HIS A 76 0.15 10.73 6.35
N PRO A 77 -0.62 10.43 7.41
CA PRO A 77 -1.86 9.63 7.30
C PRO A 77 -2.89 10.18 6.33
N GLU A 78 -2.86 11.48 6.02
CA GLU A 78 -3.68 12.13 5.00
C GLU A 78 -3.54 11.48 3.61
N LEU A 79 -2.40 10.85 3.31
CA LEU A 79 -2.17 10.13 2.06
C LEU A 79 -2.95 8.82 1.95
N LEU A 80 -3.55 8.33 3.04
CA LEU A 80 -4.45 7.18 2.96
C LEU A 80 -5.66 7.47 2.06
N SER A 81 -6.06 8.74 1.93
CA SER A 81 -7.11 9.16 1.00
C SER A 81 -6.75 8.95 -0.47
N GLU A 82 -5.46 8.88 -0.81
CA GLU A 82 -5.00 8.59 -2.18
C GLU A 82 -5.39 7.18 -2.64
N TRP A 83 -5.44 6.22 -1.72
CA TRP A 83 -5.91 4.88 -2.03
C TRP A 83 -7.37 4.88 -2.47
N GLN A 84 -8.23 5.66 -1.80
CA GLN A 84 -9.63 5.82 -2.18
C GLN A 84 -9.75 6.51 -3.55
N TRP A 85 -8.92 7.53 -3.82
CA TRP A 85 -8.88 8.20 -5.10
C TRP A 85 -8.49 7.25 -6.24
N LEU A 86 -7.46 6.42 -6.04
CA LEU A 86 -7.06 5.39 -7.01
C LEU A 86 -8.12 4.28 -7.15
N ALA A 87 -8.81 3.89 -6.08
CA ALA A 87 -9.89 2.90 -6.11
C ALA A 87 -11.10 3.38 -6.93
N ALA A 88 -11.34 4.69 -6.97
CA ALA A 88 -12.38 5.32 -7.78
C ALA A 88 -11.93 5.64 -9.22
N HIS A 89 -10.68 5.34 -9.59
CA HIS A 89 -10.11 5.75 -10.86
C HIS A 89 -10.84 5.13 -12.07
N LYS A 90 -10.99 5.88 -13.17
CA LYS A 90 -11.72 5.43 -14.37
C LYS A 90 -11.14 4.18 -15.03
N ASN A 91 -9.83 3.98 -14.92
CA ASN A 91 -9.13 2.86 -15.53
C ASN A 91 -9.22 1.60 -14.65
N ALA A 92 -9.79 0.53 -15.19
CA ALA A 92 -9.93 -0.75 -14.47
C ALA A 92 -8.59 -1.37 -14.08
N MET A 93 -7.52 -1.12 -14.84
CA MET A 93 -6.17 -1.60 -14.50
C MET A 93 -5.65 -0.94 -13.21
N VAL A 94 -5.90 0.35 -13.03
CA VAL A 94 -5.54 1.08 -11.79
C VAL A 94 -6.29 0.49 -10.61
N ARG A 95 -7.62 0.33 -10.74
CA ARG A 95 -8.46 -0.27 -9.69
C ARG A 95 -8.07 -1.71 -9.35
N PHE A 96 -7.66 -2.48 -10.35
CA PHE A 96 -7.11 -3.83 -10.14
C PHE A 96 -5.81 -3.79 -9.34
N ARG A 97 -4.88 -2.87 -9.65
CA ARG A 97 -3.64 -2.71 -8.89
C ARG A 97 -3.91 -2.28 -7.44
N VAL A 98 -4.89 -1.41 -7.22
CA VAL A 98 -5.35 -1.07 -5.86
C VAL A 98 -5.88 -2.31 -5.13
N ALA A 99 -6.68 -3.15 -5.81
CA ALA A 99 -7.15 -4.41 -5.24
C ALA A 99 -5.99 -5.33 -4.82
N CYS A 100 -4.87 -5.34 -5.57
CA CYS A 100 -3.69 -6.11 -5.21
C CYS A 100 -3.01 -5.61 -3.91
N CYS A 101 -3.16 -4.33 -3.58
CA CYS A 101 -2.50 -3.67 -2.44
C CYS A 101 -3.36 -3.61 -1.16
N LEU A 102 -4.52 -4.27 -1.12
CA LEU A 102 -5.43 -4.16 0.04
C LEU A 102 -4.74 -4.58 1.36
N ASN A 103 -3.87 -5.59 1.32
CA ASN A 103 -3.15 -6.07 2.51
C ASN A 103 -2.08 -5.07 3.00
N ASP A 104 -1.69 -4.09 2.17
CA ASP A 104 -0.70 -3.07 2.52
C ASP A 104 -1.34 -1.84 3.19
N MET A 105 -2.66 -1.84 3.38
CA MET A 105 -3.44 -0.73 3.95
C MET A 105 -3.87 -1.04 5.39
N PRO A 106 -4.17 -0.02 6.21
CA PRO A 106 -4.85 -0.23 7.48
C PRO A 106 -6.16 -1.00 7.30
N TYR A 107 -6.45 -1.93 8.20
CA TYR A 107 -7.59 -2.86 8.09
C TYR A 107 -8.93 -2.19 7.77
N SER A 108 -9.25 -1.07 8.41
CA SER A 108 -10.49 -0.32 8.17
C SER A 108 -10.58 0.18 6.72
N LEU A 109 -9.48 0.76 6.22
CA LEU A 109 -9.37 1.27 4.86
C LEU A 109 -9.40 0.14 3.83
N ALA A 110 -8.65 -0.94 4.09
CA ALA A 110 -8.64 -2.12 3.24
C ALA A 110 -10.03 -2.72 3.09
N THR A 111 -10.79 -2.79 4.19
CA THR A 111 -12.16 -3.31 4.19
C THR A 111 -13.10 -2.41 3.40
N GLU A 112 -13.04 -1.09 3.62
CA GLU A 112 -13.87 -0.11 2.91
C GLU A 112 -13.60 -0.16 1.39
N ILE A 113 -12.34 -0.03 0.99
CA ILE A 113 -11.94 -0.04 -0.42
C ILE A 113 -12.23 -1.41 -1.05
N GLY A 114 -11.95 -2.50 -0.34
CA GLY A 114 -12.25 -3.84 -0.81
C GLY A 114 -13.74 -4.03 -1.11
N GLN A 115 -14.62 -3.59 -0.21
CA GLN A 115 -16.08 -3.65 -0.42
C GLN A 115 -16.53 -2.82 -1.63
N GLN A 116 -15.95 -1.62 -1.80
CA GLN A 116 -16.18 -0.82 -3.00
C GLN A 116 -15.76 -1.57 -4.27
N LEU A 117 -14.56 -2.17 -4.28
CA LEU A 117 -14.01 -2.87 -5.45
C LEU A 117 -14.70 -4.20 -5.74
N MET A 118 -15.32 -4.85 -4.75
CA MET A 118 -16.19 -6.00 -4.96
C MET A 118 -17.43 -5.66 -5.79
N SER A 119 -17.84 -4.39 -5.82
CA SER A 119 -18.94 -3.90 -6.66
C SER A 119 -18.45 -3.35 -8.01
N ASP A 120 -17.17 -3.52 -8.35
CA ASP A 120 -16.60 -2.99 -9.58
C ASP A 120 -17.22 -3.60 -10.85
N ARG A 121 -17.23 -2.84 -11.95
CA ARG A 121 -17.71 -3.33 -13.26
C ARG A 121 -16.82 -4.45 -13.83
N GLY A 122 -15.52 -4.42 -13.55
CA GLY A 122 -14.54 -5.38 -14.05
C GLY A 122 -14.48 -6.65 -13.21
N THR A 123 -14.72 -7.81 -13.82
CA THR A 123 -14.66 -9.11 -13.14
C THR A 123 -13.30 -9.36 -12.47
N LYS A 124 -12.19 -9.02 -13.12
CA LYS A 124 -10.84 -9.18 -12.55
C LYS A 124 -10.66 -8.38 -11.26
N VAL A 125 -11.20 -7.17 -11.21
CA VAL A 125 -11.13 -6.29 -10.02
C VAL A 125 -11.92 -6.92 -8.88
N ARG A 126 -13.17 -7.33 -9.15
CA ARG A 126 -14.03 -7.96 -8.14
C ARG A 126 -13.42 -9.24 -7.56
N THR A 127 -12.91 -10.11 -8.43
CA THR A 127 -12.29 -11.38 -8.01
C THR A 127 -11.05 -11.14 -7.14
N MET A 128 -10.19 -10.19 -7.52
CA MET A 128 -9.01 -9.87 -6.72
C MET A 128 -9.40 -9.25 -5.37
N ALA A 129 -10.33 -8.30 -5.36
CA ALA A 129 -10.80 -7.67 -4.12
C ALA A 129 -11.41 -8.69 -3.16
N ALA A 130 -12.22 -9.63 -3.66
CA ALA A 130 -12.79 -10.69 -2.84
C ALA A 130 -11.70 -11.60 -2.24
N ALA A 131 -10.72 -12.03 -3.05
CA ALA A 131 -9.63 -12.88 -2.58
C ALA A 131 -8.81 -12.21 -1.48
N ARG A 132 -8.45 -10.93 -1.64
CA ARG A 132 -7.69 -10.18 -0.62
C ARG A 132 -8.49 -9.92 0.65
N LEU A 133 -9.79 -9.63 0.54
CA LEU A 133 -10.63 -9.47 1.73
C LEU A 133 -10.76 -10.76 2.54
N GLU A 134 -10.82 -11.91 1.88
CA GLU A 134 -10.82 -13.22 2.53
C GLU A 134 -9.50 -13.47 3.29
N GLU A 135 -8.37 -13.18 2.67
CA GLU A 135 -7.04 -13.26 3.30
C GLU A 135 -6.97 -12.37 4.56
N ILE A 136 -7.37 -11.10 4.44
CA ILE A 136 -7.37 -10.12 5.54
C ILE A 136 -8.29 -10.58 6.69
N ALA A 137 -9.44 -11.18 6.38
CA ALA A 137 -10.35 -11.72 7.39
C ALA A 137 -9.77 -12.95 8.11
N GLY A 138 -9.04 -13.81 7.38
CA GLY A 138 -8.31 -14.95 7.95
C GLY A 138 -7.23 -14.51 8.94
N GLU A 139 -6.38 -13.55 8.56
CA GLU A 139 -5.28 -13.04 9.39
C GLU A 139 -5.77 -12.43 10.72
N GLN A 140 -6.94 -11.76 10.70
CA GLN A 140 -7.55 -11.20 11.91
C GLN A 140 -8.08 -12.27 12.87
N SER A 141 -8.52 -13.41 12.33
CA SER A 141 -9.04 -14.53 13.14
C SER A 141 -7.89 -15.21 13.90
N ASP A 142 -6.77 -15.46 13.22
CA ASP A 142 -5.57 -16.07 13.81
C ASP A 142 -4.91 -15.19 14.88
N THR A 143 -4.92 -13.86 14.68
CA THR A 143 -4.36 -12.90 15.65
C THR A 143 -5.18 -12.82 16.94
N ARG A 144 -6.51 -13.03 16.86
CA ARG A 144 -7.40 -13.06 18.04
C ARG A 144 -7.24 -14.34 18.86
N GLU A 145 -7.04 -15.49 18.20
CA GLU A 145 -6.82 -16.76 18.90
C GLU A 145 -5.49 -16.78 19.66
N THR A 146 -4.42 -16.26 19.05
CA THR A 146 -3.10 -16.18 19.69
C THR A 146 -3.08 -15.20 20.87
N SER A 147 -3.75 -14.04 20.75
CA SER A 147 -3.88 -13.09 21.85
C SER A 147 -4.70 -13.65 23.02
N SER A 148 -5.75 -14.44 22.75
CA SER A 148 -6.59 -15.06 23.77
C SER A 148 -5.86 -16.17 24.54
N GLN A 149 -4.97 -16.91 23.89
CA GLN A 149 -4.15 -17.95 24.55
C GLN A 149 -3.03 -17.38 25.43
N SER A 150 -2.51 -16.19 25.11
CA SER A 150 -1.49 -15.52 25.94
C SER A 150 -2.05 -15.00 27.27
N VAL A 151 -3.25 -14.41 27.25
CA VAL A 151 -3.93 -13.90 28.46
C VAL A 151 -4.26 -15.02 29.46
N LEU A 152 -4.61 -16.22 28.97
CA LEU A 152 -4.92 -17.37 29.82
C LEU A 152 -3.68 -17.95 30.52
N LYS A 153 -2.48 -17.82 29.95
CA LYS A 153 -1.23 -18.31 30.57
C LYS A 153 -0.67 -17.40 31.68
N SER A 154 -1.05 -16.12 31.70
CA SER A 154 -0.56 -15.17 32.72
C SER A 154 -1.35 -15.17 34.04
N GLN A 155 -2.47 -15.91 34.14
CA GLN A 155 -3.28 -16.00 35.37
C GLN A 155 -2.99 -17.26 36.22
N SER A 156 -1.99 -18.06 35.86
CA SER A 156 -1.64 -19.29 36.57
C SER A 156 -0.28 -19.18 37.28
N THR A 157 -0.13 -18.26 38.22
CA THR A 157 0.90 -18.35 39.27
C THR A 157 0.22 -18.60 40.61
N PRO A 158 0.39 -19.78 41.23
CA PRO A 158 -0.09 -20.00 42.58
C PRO A 158 0.78 -19.18 43.54
N ARG A 159 0.16 -18.26 44.27
CA ARG A 159 0.71 -17.77 45.54
C ARG A 159 0.74 -18.97 46.49
N SER A 160 1.93 -19.49 46.73
CA SER A 160 2.18 -20.40 47.84
C SER A 160 2.64 -19.61 49.07
N PRO A 161 2.31 -20.12 50.28
CA PRO A 161 2.11 -19.34 51.50
C PRO A 161 3.38 -18.94 52.25
#